data_AF-A0AAD6ZUA9-F1
#
_entry.id   AF-A0AAD6ZUA9-F1
#
_cell.length_a   1.000
_cell.length_b   1.000
_cell.length_c   1.000
_cell.angle_alpha   90.00
_cell.angle_beta   90.00
_cell.angle_gamma   90.00
#
_symmetry.space_group_name_H-M   'P 1'
#
loop_
_entity.id
_entity.type
_entity.pdbx_description
1 polymer ?
#
loop_
_entity_poly.entity_id
_entity_poly.type
_entity_poly.pdbx_seq_one_letter_code
_entity_poly.pdbx_strand_id
1 'polypeptide(L)'
;MGRGRYESVFFHGDHLSTTSDTIVETGERTPKKRLSFARRMIPYIIIIIFSLAIIVAVIVTGVLFNKSVKKTENKHSLDLVNGDLDLPPNMPEPAPNSLAVGVIISMKNFDPGSSILSFDMAVFLAKLEDPDQATGADAIPVCFFVTDPEGLSSPLILSMNYGNKRDVNSTSYNTTADGSISHFPFDVYSGSLVIGAQSLTNATDNSAVPCAETFDRDLSEVNDITTTVLPLYFQIGQDLDSFSAHTSLQLLSVNDTLAFFGDGTVLLSATIHRRDVVRFFAVLMFITTWLVTLGVVVATVVVLLKNRQTERFDIVAASTALLFALPSLRSATPGIPDTPTVSDAVGYFWHIALLALSTFVLLCHAIWKMMDDKAEEEGANKKSLKAE
;
A
#
# COMPACT_ATOMS: atom_id res chain seq x y z
N MET A 1 -0.27 -28.14 49.27
CA MET A 1 0.03 -27.01 50.18
C MET A 1 -0.70 -25.78 49.68
N GLY A 2 -1.39 -25.04 50.55
CA GLY A 2 -2.06 -23.77 50.22
C GLY A 2 -3.59 -23.81 50.11
N ARG A 3 -4.30 -24.14 51.21
CA ARG A 3 -5.76 -23.89 51.34
C ARG A 3 -5.97 -22.47 51.87
N GLY A 4 -6.59 -21.60 51.08
CA GLY A 4 -7.05 -20.27 51.49
C GLY A 4 -8.43 -20.34 52.13
N ARG A 5 -8.56 -19.75 53.32
CA ARG A 5 -9.77 -19.66 54.16
C ARG A 5 -10.86 -18.81 53.51
N TYR A 6 -12.09 -19.28 53.60
CA TYR A 6 -13.29 -18.45 53.46
C TYR A 6 -13.68 -17.94 54.86
N GLU A 7 -13.62 -16.62 55.07
CA GLU A 7 -14.22 -15.97 56.24
C GLU A 7 -15.68 -15.67 55.94
N SER A 8 -16.57 -16.34 56.66
CA SER A 8 -18.00 -16.04 56.71
C SER A 8 -18.25 -14.93 57.72
N VAL A 9 -18.60 -13.74 57.24
CA VAL A 9 -19.06 -12.63 58.09
C VAL A 9 -20.56 -12.81 58.36
N PHE A 10 -20.88 -13.15 59.60
CA PHE A 10 -22.22 -13.11 60.18
C PHE A 10 -22.62 -11.65 60.44
N PHE A 11 -23.70 -11.18 59.83
CA PHE A 11 -24.41 -9.98 60.29
C PHE A 11 -25.58 -10.39 61.18
N HIS A 12 -25.51 -9.93 62.43
CA HIS A 12 -26.58 -10.01 63.42
C HIS A 12 -27.76 -9.13 62.98
N GLY A 13 -28.96 -9.70 63.04
CA GLY A 13 -30.21 -9.01 62.80
C GLY A 13 -30.58 -8.09 63.98
N ASP A 14 -31.07 -6.91 63.60
CA ASP A 14 -31.54 -5.85 64.48
C ASP A 14 -32.85 -6.22 65.19
N HIS A 15 -32.94 -5.83 66.46
CA HIS A 15 -34.19 -5.46 67.11
C HIS A 15 -33.89 -4.19 67.92
N LEU A 16 -34.45 -3.04 67.53
CA LEU A 16 -35.13 -2.13 68.46
C LEU A 16 -35.71 -0.87 67.78
N SER A 17 -36.99 -0.69 68.10
CA SER A 17 -37.75 0.54 68.28
C SER A 17 -37.78 1.60 67.17
N THR A 18 -38.90 1.56 66.46
CA THR A 18 -39.80 2.71 66.29
C THR A 18 -39.62 3.85 67.29
N THR A 19 -39.24 5.01 66.79
CA THR A 19 -39.77 6.29 67.25
C THR A 19 -40.02 7.17 66.04
N SER A 20 -41.30 7.27 65.73
CA SER A 20 -41.91 8.32 64.93
C SER A 20 -41.51 9.68 65.51
N ASP A 21 -40.93 10.55 64.70
CA ASP A 21 -41.26 11.97 64.77
C ASP A 21 -41.17 12.66 63.42
N THR A 22 -42.30 13.26 63.09
CA THR A 22 -42.67 14.04 61.92
C THR A 22 -41.96 15.39 61.89
N ILE A 23 -41.24 15.68 60.79
CA ILE A 23 -41.17 17.04 60.24
C ILE A 23 -41.35 16.91 58.72
N VAL A 24 -42.59 17.11 58.27
CA VAL A 24 -42.93 17.27 56.86
C VAL A 24 -42.57 18.70 56.49
N GLU A 25 -41.30 18.93 56.15
CA GLU A 25 -40.90 20.11 55.38
C GLU A 25 -41.32 19.88 53.92
N THR A 26 -42.45 20.46 53.54
CA THR A 26 -42.81 20.67 52.13
C THR A 26 -41.87 21.71 51.52
N GLY A 27 -40.63 21.29 51.28
CA GLY A 27 -39.63 22.03 50.54
C GLY A 27 -40.04 22.09 49.07
N GLU A 28 -40.57 23.24 48.68
CA GLU A 28 -40.90 23.62 47.31
C GLU A 28 -39.64 23.46 46.42
N ARG A 29 -39.52 22.29 45.79
CA ARG A 29 -38.42 21.97 44.86
C ARG A 29 -38.61 22.79 43.60
N THR A 30 -38.04 24.01 43.62
CA THR A 30 -38.00 24.89 42.46
C THR A 30 -37.41 24.16 41.23
N PRO A 31 -38.14 24.04 40.11
CA PRO A 31 -37.74 23.24 38.94
C PRO A 31 -36.61 23.86 38.09
N LYS A 32 -35.89 24.88 38.59
CA LYS A 32 -34.93 25.67 37.79
C LYS A 32 -33.64 24.91 37.40
N LYS A 33 -33.30 23.78 38.03
CA LYS A 33 -32.06 23.05 37.73
C LYS A 33 -32.11 22.14 36.48
N ARG A 34 -33.29 21.76 35.96
CA ARG A 34 -33.36 20.84 34.80
C ARG A 34 -33.08 21.52 33.46
N LEU A 35 -33.32 22.82 33.32
CA LEU A 35 -33.14 23.53 32.05
C LEU A 35 -31.67 23.84 31.72
N SER A 36 -30.80 23.95 32.74
CA SER A 36 -29.37 24.22 32.52
C SER A 36 -28.61 22.99 31.99
N PHE A 37 -29.10 21.78 32.29
CA PHE A 37 -28.49 20.54 31.82
C PHE A 37 -28.70 20.33 30.31
N ALA A 38 -29.91 20.56 29.81
CA ALA A 38 -30.21 20.46 28.37
C ALA A 38 -29.38 21.43 27.53
N ARG A 39 -29.13 22.65 28.03
CA ARG A 39 -28.30 23.65 27.33
C ARG A 39 -26.82 23.26 27.27
N ARG A 40 -26.34 22.46 28.24
CA ARG A 40 -24.97 21.92 28.24
C ARG A 40 -24.81 20.70 27.31
N MET A 41 -25.91 20.02 26.97
CA MET A 41 -25.92 18.81 26.10
C MET A 41 -25.82 19.10 24.60
N ILE A 42 -26.33 20.27 24.17
CA ILE A 42 -26.38 20.66 22.75
C ILE A 42 -25.03 20.55 22.01
N PRO A 43 -23.89 21.05 22.54
CA PRO A 43 -22.62 20.96 21.81
C PRO A 43 -22.15 19.50 21.61
N TYR A 44 -22.41 18.61 22.55
CA TYR A 44 -22.00 17.19 22.44
C TYR A 44 -22.81 16.44 21.39
N ILE A 45 -24.12 16.73 21.30
CA ILE A 45 -24.99 16.17 20.26
C ILE A 45 -24.54 16.65 18.88
N ILE A 46 -24.16 17.92 18.75
CA ILE A 46 -23.62 18.47 17.50
C ILE A 46 -22.32 17.76 17.11
N ILE A 47 -21.40 17.52 18.05
CA ILE A 47 -20.16 16.79 17.79
C ILE A 47 -20.44 15.36 17.30
N ILE A 48 -21.36 14.65 17.96
CA ILE A 48 -21.73 13.28 17.57
C ILE A 48 -22.34 13.25 16.15
N ILE A 49 -23.26 14.18 15.85
CA ILE A 49 -23.88 14.28 14.52
C ILE A 49 -22.82 14.60 13.47
N PHE A 50 -21.88 15.49 13.78
CA PHE A 50 -20.80 15.87 12.86
C PHE A 50 -19.84 14.70 12.61
N SER A 51 -19.47 13.95 13.65
CA SER A 51 -18.67 12.73 13.51
C SER A 51 -19.39 11.67 12.68
N LEU A 52 -20.70 11.44 12.91
CA LEU A 52 -21.51 10.54 12.08
C LEU A 52 -21.58 10.98 10.62
N ALA A 53 -21.73 12.28 10.36
CA ALA A 53 -21.75 12.82 9.01
C ALA A 53 -20.42 12.60 8.28
N ILE A 54 -19.29 12.77 8.98
CA ILE A 54 -17.95 12.51 8.42
C ILE A 54 -17.78 11.03 8.07
N ILE A 55 -18.21 10.11 8.96
CA ILE A 55 -18.13 8.67 8.70
C ILE A 55 -18.96 8.31 7.46
N VAL A 56 -20.19 8.81 7.36
CA VAL A 56 -21.04 8.57 6.18
C VAL A 56 -20.39 9.14 4.92
N ALA A 57 -19.81 10.33 4.98
CA ALA A 57 -19.10 10.92 3.84
C ALA A 57 -17.90 10.06 3.41
N VAL A 58 -17.12 9.54 4.36
CA VAL A 58 -15.97 8.66 4.09
C VAL A 58 -16.42 7.32 3.48
N ILE A 59 -17.47 6.70 4.01
CA ILE A 59 -18.04 5.47 3.45
C ILE A 59 -18.55 5.69 2.03
N VAL A 60 -19.31 6.78 1.80
CA VAL A 60 -19.82 7.13 0.47
C VAL A 60 -18.67 7.36 -0.50
N THR A 61 -17.62 8.09 -0.08
CA THR A 61 -16.44 8.34 -0.91
C THR A 61 -15.72 7.03 -1.26
N GLY A 62 -15.54 6.12 -0.30
CA GLY A 62 -14.93 4.81 -0.55
C GLY A 62 -15.77 3.91 -1.49
N VAL A 63 -17.10 3.92 -1.36
CA VAL A 63 -18.01 3.16 -2.25
C VAL A 63 -17.99 3.73 -3.67
N LEU A 64 -17.96 5.06 -3.81
CA LEU A 64 -17.86 5.72 -5.12
C LEU A 64 -16.51 5.42 -5.79
N PHE A 65 -15.43 5.38 -5.01
CA PHE A 65 -14.10 5.03 -5.52
C PHE A 65 -14.06 3.58 -6.04
N ASN A 66 -14.64 2.63 -5.31
CA ASN A 66 -14.71 1.22 -5.72
C ASN A 66 -15.50 1.02 -7.03
N LYS A 67 -16.59 1.79 -7.23
CA LYS A 67 -17.34 1.76 -8.50
C LYS A 67 -16.52 2.28 -9.69
N SER A 68 -15.59 3.21 -9.46
CA SER A 68 -14.73 3.73 -10.52
C SER A 68 -13.69 2.70 -10.98
N VAL A 69 -13.15 1.91 -10.04
CA VAL A 69 -12.13 0.89 -10.33
C VAL A 69 -12.71 -0.29 -11.11
N LYS A 70 -13.92 -0.76 -10.78
CA LYS A 70 -14.58 -1.86 -11.51
C LYS A 70 -14.94 -1.54 -12.96
N LYS A 71 -14.95 -0.26 -13.35
CA LYS A 71 -15.26 0.13 -14.73
C LYS A 71 -14.06 -0.04 -15.68
N THR A 72 -12.85 -0.20 -15.14
CA THR A 72 -11.60 -0.34 -15.91
C THR A 72 -11.16 -1.79 -16.06
N GLU A 73 -11.74 -2.73 -15.30
CA GLU A 73 -11.35 -4.14 -15.26
C GLU A 73 -12.14 -5.01 -16.26
N ASN A 74 -12.24 -4.54 -17.51
CA ASN A 74 -12.85 -5.31 -18.58
C ASN A 74 -11.96 -5.27 -19.82
N LYS A 75 -10.98 -6.18 -19.87
CA LYS A 75 -10.66 -7.08 -20.99
C LYS A 75 -9.21 -7.59 -20.91
N HIS A 76 -9.08 -8.92 -20.96
CA HIS A 76 -7.86 -9.70 -21.24
C HIS A 76 -6.77 -9.76 -20.16
N SER A 77 -7.02 -10.52 -19.09
CA SER A 77 -5.95 -11.17 -18.31
C SER A 77 -5.58 -12.50 -18.98
N LEU A 78 -4.38 -12.57 -19.56
CA LEU A 78 -3.75 -13.82 -19.98
C LEU A 78 -3.12 -14.46 -18.75
N ASP A 79 -3.63 -15.60 -18.31
CA ASP A 79 -3.06 -16.39 -17.22
C ASP A 79 -1.71 -17.00 -17.67
N LEU A 80 -0.61 -16.41 -17.23
CA LEU A 80 0.73 -16.99 -17.37
C LEU A 80 0.96 -17.95 -16.20
N VAL A 81 0.77 -19.24 -16.48
CA VAL A 81 0.97 -20.34 -15.55
C VAL A 81 2.47 -20.56 -15.32
N ASN A 82 2.88 -20.61 -14.04
CA ASN A 82 4.17 -21.12 -13.59
C ASN A 82 4.35 -22.55 -14.09
N GLY A 83 5.16 -22.75 -15.12
CA GLY A 83 5.50 -24.05 -15.66
C GLY A 83 6.94 -24.04 -16.15
N ASP A 84 7.59 -25.19 -16.02
CA ASP A 84 8.84 -25.50 -16.72
C ASP A 84 8.79 -24.95 -18.15
N LEU A 85 9.96 -24.56 -18.66
CA LEU A 85 10.17 -23.83 -19.92
C LEU A 85 9.83 -24.68 -21.16
N ASP A 86 8.65 -25.28 -21.21
CA ASP A 86 8.11 -25.96 -22.37
C ASP A 86 7.64 -24.89 -23.35
N LEU A 87 8.28 -24.87 -24.51
CA LEU A 87 7.87 -24.02 -25.63
C LEU A 87 6.36 -24.26 -25.89
N PRO A 88 5.57 -23.18 -26.13
CA PRO A 88 4.13 -23.31 -26.32
C PRO A 88 3.82 -24.34 -27.43
N PRO A 89 2.91 -25.30 -27.20
CA PRO A 89 2.77 -26.51 -28.03
C PRO A 89 2.26 -26.28 -29.46
N ASN A 90 1.93 -25.04 -29.85
CA ASN A 90 1.30 -24.70 -31.13
C ASN A 90 2.05 -23.60 -31.90
N MET A 91 3.36 -23.46 -31.71
CA MET A 91 4.13 -22.53 -32.52
C MET A 91 4.19 -23.00 -33.99
N PRO A 92 3.94 -22.12 -34.99
CA PRO A 92 4.19 -22.46 -36.38
C PRO A 92 5.65 -22.85 -36.53
N GLU A 93 5.89 -24.01 -37.15
CA GLU A 93 7.22 -24.54 -37.39
C GLU A 93 8.04 -23.48 -38.13
N PRO A 94 9.10 -22.92 -37.50
CA PRO A 94 9.87 -21.84 -38.11
C PRO A 94 10.50 -22.32 -39.42
N ALA A 95 10.67 -21.40 -40.36
CA ALA A 95 11.32 -21.73 -41.61
C ALA A 95 12.71 -22.36 -41.33
N PRO A 96 13.09 -23.45 -42.02
CA PRO A 96 14.42 -24.02 -41.88
C PRO A 96 15.46 -22.93 -42.13
N ASN A 97 16.49 -22.85 -41.26
CA ASN A 97 17.52 -21.80 -41.21
C ASN A 97 17.14 -20.46 -40.56
N SER A 98 15.98 -20.31 -39.92
CA SER A 98 15.71 -19.08 -39.16
C SER A 98 16.44 -19.08 -37.80
N LEU A 99 17.16 -18.00 -37.51
CA LEU A 99 17.65 -17.69 -36.17
C LEU A 99 16.49 -17.10 -35.35
N ALA A 100 16.25 -17.65 -34.16
CA ALA A 100 15.29 -17.10 -33.23
C ALA A 100 15.97 -16.59 -31.96
N VAL A 101 15.40 -15.56 -31.37
CA VAL A 101 15.85 -15.01 -30.10
C VAL A 101 14.74 -15.13 -29.08
N GLY A 102 15.06 -15.71 -27.93
CA GLY A 102 14.21 -15.66 -26.76
C GLY A 102 14.74 -14.65 -25.75
N VAL A 103 13.82 -13.86 -25.18
CA VAL A 103 14.07 -12.94 -24.09
C VAL A 103 13.15 -13.32 -22.94
N ILE A 104 13.72 -13.68 -21.80
CA ILE A 104 12.99 -13.90 -20.54
C ILE A 104 13.19 -12.66 -19.68
N ILE A 105 12.10 -12.08 -19.22
CA ILE A 105 12.13 -10.91 -18.36
C ILE A 105 11.41 -11.28 -17.08
N SER A 106 12.12 -11.29 -15.97
CA SER A 106 11.53 -11.50 -14.66
C SER A 106 11.61 -10.20 -13.87
N MET A 107 10.48 -9.74 -13.36
CA MET A 107 10.46 -8.62 -12.44
C MET A 107 11.01 -9.10 -11.09
N LYS A 108 12.14 -8.54 -10.67
CA LYS A 108 12.90 -9.00 -9.50
C LYS A 108 12.50 -8.26 -8.24
N ASN A 109 12.42 -6.93 -8.33
CA ASN A 109 12.10 -6.08 -7.20
C ASN A 109 11.41 -4.82 -7.68
N PHE A 110 10.55 -4.27 -6.84
CA PHE A 110 9.93 -2.98 -7.06
C PHE A 110 9.96 -2.19 -5.76
N ASP A 111 10.68 -1.07 -5.75
CA ASP A 111 10.70 -0.14 -4.63
C ASP A 111 9.75 1.04 -4.93
N PRO A 112 8.56 1.07 -4.30
CA PRO A 112 7.59 2.14 -4.53
C PRO A 112 8.08 3.51 -4.05
N GLY A 113 9.04 3.56 -3.12
CA GLY A 113 9.55 4.80 -2.54
C GLY A 113 10.51 5.55 -3.46
N SER A 114 11.34 4.80 -4.19
CA SER A 114 12.23 5.35 -5.23
C SER A 114 11.62 5.28 -6.64
N SER A 115 10.46 4.63 -6.79
CA SER A 115 9.85 4.30 -8.08
C SER A 115 10.80 3.50 -9.00
N ILE A 116 11.73 2.74 -8.44
CA ILE A 116 12.68 1.93 -9.20
C ILE A 116 12.09 0.54 -9.41
N LEU A 117 12.02 0.13 -10.67
CA LEU A 117 11.61 -1.19 -11.10
C LEU A 117 12.83 -1.96 -11.61
N SER A 118 13.14 -3.07 -10.94
CA SER A 118 14.27 -3.93 -11.28
C SER A 118 13.80 -5.18 -12.01
N PHE A 119 14.37 -5.41 -13.18
CA PHE A 119 14.15 -6.60 -13.99
C PHE A 119 15.43 -7.42 -14.08
N ASP A 120 15.31 -8.74 -13.93
CA ASP A 120 16.32 -9.68 -14.40
C ASP A 120 15.94 -10.11 -15.83
N MET A 121 16.84 -9.85 -16.78
CA MET A 121 16.67 -10.24 -18.17
C MET A 121 17.66 -11.34 -18.53
N ALA A 122 17.16 -12.42 -19.11
CA ALA A 122 17.97 -13.47 -19.70
C ALA A 122 17.67 -13.56 -21.20
N VAL A 123 18.69 -13.39 -22.03
CA VAL A 123 18.56 -13.53 -23.48
C VAL A 123 19.21 -14.85 -23.91
N PHE A 124 18.55 -15.57 -24.81
CA PHE A 124 19.07 -16.79 -25.39
C PHE A 124 18.85 -16.84 -26.90
N LEU A 125 19.86 -17.35 -27.62
CA LEU A 125 19.75 -17.65 -29.04
C LEU A 125 19.27 -19.09 -29.23
N ALA A 126 18.20 -19.27 -30.00
CA ALA A 126 17.71 -20.58 -30.41
C ALA A 126 17.95 -20.73 -31.92
N LYS A 127 18.88 -21.62 -32.31
CA LYS A 127 18.95 -22.10 -33.70
C LYS A 127 17.96 -23.25 -33.85
N LEU A 128 17.17 -23.18 -34.92
CA LEU A 128 16.14 -24.17 -35.23
C LEU A 128 16.60 -25.36 -36.06
N GLU A 129 17.91 -25.57 -36.17
CA GLU A 129 18.47 -26.58 -37.06
C GLU A 129 19.45 -27.50 -36.32
N ASP A 130 19.58 -28.72 -36.83
CA ASP A 130 20.37 -29.81 -36.28
C ASP A 130 21.82 -29.35 -36.04
N PRO A 131 22.32 -29.33 -34.79
CA PRO A 131 23.64 -28.78 -34.43
C PRO A 131 24.79 -29.46 -35.17
N ASP A 132 24.57 -30.66 -35.72
CA ASP A 132 25.57 -31.47 -36.40
C ASP A 132 25.90 -31.02 -37.84
N GLN A 133 25.10 -30.13 -38.46
CA GLN A 133 25.35 -29.63 -39.83
C GLN A 133 25.96 -28.22 -39.90
N ALA A 134 26.19 -27.54 -38.77
CA ALA A 134 26.64 -26.14 -38.75
C ALA A 134 28.18 -25.95 -38.73
N THR A 135 28.93 -26.80 -39.44
CA THR A 135 30.40 -26.70 -39.50
C THR A 135 30.83 -25.63 -40.51
N GLY A 136 30.93 -24.38 -40.05
CA GLY A 136 31.56 -23.30 -40.82
C GLY A 136 30.73 -22.03 -41.02
N ALA A 137 29.61 -21.84 -40.31
CA ALA A 137 28.91 -20.56 -40.31
C ALA A 137 29.67 -19.56 -39.43
N ASP A 138 30.09 -18.44 -40.02
CA ASP A 138 30.67 -17.32 -39.29
C ASP A 138 29.71 -16.87 -38.18
N ALA A 139 30.28 -16.60 -37.01
CA ALA A 139 29.51 -16.24 -35.85
C ALA A 139 28.87 -14.86 -36.07
N ILE A 140 27.53 -14.81 -36.15
CA ILE A 140 26.79 -13.57 -36.39
C ILE A 140 26.66 -12.83 -35.06
N PRO A 141 27.26 -11.64 -34.91
CA PRO A 141 27.06 -10.83 -33.71
C PRO A 141 25.63 -10.26 -33.71
N VAL A 142 24.90 -10.55 -32.65
CA VAL A 142 23.59 -9.93 -32.38
C VAL A 142 23.75 -8.95 -31.23
N CYS A 143 23.36 -7.69 -31.47
CA CYS A 143 23.31 -6.65 -30.46
C CYS A 143 21.89 -6.55 -29.90
N PHE A 144 21.77 -6.69 -28.59
CA PHE A 144 20.55 -6.41 -27.85
C PHE A 144 20.69 -5.09 -27.15
N PHE A 145 19.66 -4.26 -27.22
CA PHE A 145 19.58 -3.07 -26.40
C PHE A 145 18.26 -3.03 -25.63
N VAL A 146 18.36 -2.53 -24.41
CA VAL A 146 17.24 -2.29 -23.52
C VAL A 146 17.34 -0.86 -23.06
N THR A 147 16.30 -0.07 -23.29
CA THR A 147 16.27 1.35 -22.90
C THR A 147 14.90 1.74 -22.36
N ASP A 148 14.90 2.75 -21.51
CA ASP A 148 13.71 3.50 -21.15
C ASP A 148 13.22 4.27 -22.40
N PRO A 149 11.90 4.36 -22.66
CA PRO A 149 11.36 5.20 -23.75
C PRO A 149 11.81 6.66 -23.69
N GLU A 150 12.10 7.20 -22.51
CA GLU A 150 12.60 8.58 -22.38
C GLU A 150 14.11 8.70 -22.68
N GLY A 151 14.81 7.57 -22.89
CA GLY A 151 16.25 7.54 -23.17
C GLY A 151 17.12 8.01 -22.01
N LEU A 152 16.56 8.13 -20.80
CA LEU A 152 17.26 8.65 -19.62
C LEU A 152 18.25 7.64 -19.02
N SER A 153 18.05 6.35 -19.27
CA SER A 153 18.91 5.27 -18.80
C SER A 153 19.99 4.91 -19.82
N SER A 154 21.20 4.57 -19.36
CA SER A 154 22.20 3.95 -20.24
C SER A 154 21.63 2.66 -20.84
N PRO A 155 21.67 2.47 -22.16
CA PRO A 155 21.16 1.26 -22.77
C PRO A 155 21.99 0.06 -22.29
N LEU A 156 21.32 -1.00 -21.88
CA LEU A 156 21.98 -2.27 -21.61
C LEU A 156 22.27 -2.94 -22.93
N ILE A 157 23.55 -3.11 -23.26
CA ILE A 157 23.99 -3.74 -24.50
C ILE A 157 24.51 -5.14 -24.22
N LEU A 158 23.88 -6.14 -24.84
CA LEU A 158 24.37 -7.52 -24.81
C LEU A 158 24.84 -7.92 -26.22
N SER A 159 26.12 -8.28 -26.32
CA SER A 159 26.68 -8.90 -27.51
C SER A 159 26.73 -10.41 -27.29
N MET A 160 26.12 -11.16 -28.21
CA MET A 160 26.17 -12.62 -28.20
C MET A 160 26.84 -13.12 -29.47
N ASN A 161 27.74 -14.08 -29.32
CA ASN A 161 28.47 -14.67 -30.43
C ASN A 161 27.99 -16.11 -30.64
N TYR A 162 27.53 -16.41 -31.85
CA TYR A 162 26.99 -17.72 -32.20
C TYR A 162 28.14 -18.74 -32.36
N GLY A 163 28.37 -19.61 -31.37
CA GLY A 163 29.42 -20.65 -31.50
C GLY A 163 29.77 -21.47 -30.25
N ASN A 164 29.42 -21.00 -29.05
CA ASN A 164 29.56 -21.77 -27.81
C ASN A 164 28.19 -22.06 -27.20
N LYS A 165 28.07 -23.22 -26.53
CA LYS A 165 26.85 -23.75 -25.89
C LYS A 165 26.03 -22.64 -25.20
N ARG A 166 24.69 -22.63 -25.38
CA ARG A 166 23.67 -21.79 -24.70
C ARG A 166 24.25 -20.81 -23.67
N ASP A 167 24.85 -19.73 -24.14
CA ASP A 167 25.30 -18.66 -23.25
C ASP A 167 24.06 -17.87 -22.84
N VAL A 168 23.63 -18.06 -21.58
CA VAL A 168 22.55 -17.27 -20.97
C VAL A 168 23.20 -16.08 -20.28
N ASN A 169 23.16 -14.92 -20.90
CA ASN A 169 23.56 -13.68 -20.25
C ASN A 169 22.37 -13.16 -19.44
N SER A 170 22.48 -13.26 -18.11
CA SER A 170 21.54 -12.65 -17.17
C SER A 170 22.05 -11.29 -16.73
N THR A 171 21.25 -10.24 -16.89
CA THR A 171 21.60 -8.88 -16.45
C THR A 171 20.43 -8.22 -15.75
N SER A 172 20.73 -7.43 -14.72
CA SER A 172 19.72 -6.66 -13.98
C SER A 172 19.62 -5.28 -14.61
N TYR A 173 18.40 -4.85 -14.91
CA TYR A 173 18.12 -3.52 -15.47
C TYR A 173 17.12 -2.78 -14.57
N ASN A 174 17.42 -1.51 -14.30
CA ASN A 174 16.58 -0.63 -13.49
C ASN A 174 15.97 0.44 -14.40
N THR A 175 14.66 0.60 -14.31
CA THR A 175 13.92 1.71 -14.94
C THR A 175 13.06 2.40 -13.90
N THR A 176 12.67 3.63 -14.20
CA THR A 176 11.75 4.40 -13.38
C THR A 176 10.31 4.09 -13.78
N ALA A 177 9.48 3.77 -12.79
CA ALA A 177 8.04 3.68 -13.00
C ALA A 177 7.39 5.04 -12.70
N ASP A 178 6.52 5.51 -13.59
CA ASP A 178 5.64 6.63 -13.29
C ASP A 178 4.57 6.18 -12.29
N GLY A 179 4.21 7.05 -11.36
CA GLY A 179 3.27 6.74 -10.29
C GLY A 179 3.58 7.49 -9.00
N SER A 180 2.63 7.47 -8.08
CA SER A 180 2.78 8.17 -6.81
C SER A 180 2.35 7.33 -5.63
N ILE A 181 3.30 7.09 -4.74
CA ILE A 181 3.11 6.39 -3.45
C ILE A 181 2.11 7.10 -2.53
N SER A 182 1.83 8.38 -2.78
CA SER A 182 0.88 9.17 -2.00
C SER A 182 -0.54 8.58 -2.00
N HIS A 183 -0.90 7.80 -3.03
CA HIS A 183 -2.23 7.20 -3.19
C HIS A 183 -2.41 5.83 -2.51
N PHE A 184 -1.48 5.42 -1.64
CA PHE A 184 -1.61 4.19 -0.85
C PHE A 184 -3.01 4.05 -0.19
N PRO A 185 -3.64 2.86 -0.21
CA PRO A 185 -3.17 1.57 -0.77
C PRO A 185 -3.59 1.34 -2.24
N PHE A 186 -4.14 2.36 -2.91
CA PHE A 186 -4.65 2.30 -4.28
C PHE A 186 -3.70 2.92 -5.29
N ASP A 187 -2.43 3.04 -4.92
CA ASP A 187 -1.35 3.46 -5.78
C ASP A 187 -1.24 2.53 -7.01
N VAL A 188 -0.95 3.19 -8.13
CA VAL A 188 -0.78 2.60 -9.45
C VAL A 188 0.55 3.11 -9.96
N TYR A 189 1.34 2.19 -10.49
CA TYR A 189 2.60 2.51 -11.14
C TYR A 189 2.55 1.98 -12.57
N SER A 190 3.10 2.74 -13.49
CA SER A 190 3.24 2.37 -14.90
C SER A 190 4.68 2.57 -15.31
N GLY A 191 5.31 1.50 -15.77
CA GLY A 191 6.64 1.56 -16.37
C GLY A 191 6.56 1.05 -17.80
N SER A 192 7.53 1.44 -18.61
CA SER A 192 7.69 0.88 -19.94
C SER A 192 9.15 0.68 -20.28
N LEU A 193 9.41 -0.36 -21.06
CA LEU A 193 10.72 -0.81 -21.46
C LEU A 193 10.71 -1.01 -22.97
N VAL A 194 11.67 -0.40 -23.67
CA VAL A 194 11.89 -0.62 -25.09
C VAL A 194 13.00 -1.64 -25.24
N ILE A 195 12.72 -2.70 -25.98
CA ILE A 195 13.67 -3.78 -26.27
C ILE A 195 13.82 -3.87 -27.77
N GLY A 196 15.06 -3.91 -28.24
CA GLY A 196 15.37 -4.14 -29.64
C GLY A 196 16.53 -5.11 -29.81
N ALA A 197 16.55 -5.76 -30.96
CA ALA A 197 17.61 -6.64 -31.38
C ALA A 197 18.02 -6.28 -32.81
N GLN A 198 19.32 -6.17 -33.04
CA GLN A 198 19.85 -5.88 -34.37
C GLN A 198 20.95 -6.89 -34.72
N SER A 199 20.83 -7.50 -35.89
CA SER A 199 21.90 -8.31 -36.47
C SER A 199 22.87 -7.41 -37.24
N LEU A 200 24.17 -7.55 -37.00
CA LEU A 200 25.21 -6.86 -37.76
C LEU A 200 25.73 -7.79 -38.86
N THR A 201 25.11 -7.74 -40.04
CA THR A 201 25.64 -8.38 -41.26
C THR A 201 26.41 -7.35 -42.09
N ASN A 202 27.68 -7.64 -42.40
CA ASN A 202 28.61 -6.84 -43.25
C ASN A 202 29.35 -5.65 -42.59
N ALA A 203 29.98 -5.84 -41.42
CA ALA A 203 31.07 -4.96 -41.01
C ALA A 203 32.39 -5.43 -41.65
N THR A 204 32.62 -5.12 -42.93
CA THR A 204 33.85 -5.52 -43.65
C THR A 204 35.11 -4.74 -43.24
N ASP A 205 34.99 -3.77 -42.34
CA ASP A 205 36.15 -3.04 -41.81
C ASP A 205 36.47 -3.45 -40.38
N ASN A 206 37.69 -3.95 -40.17
CA ASN A 206 38.29 -4.41 -38.91
C ASN A 206 38.43 -3.33 -37.81
N SER A 207 37.68 -2.23 -37.88
CA SER A 207 37.62 -1.22 -36.82
C SER A 207 36.43 -1.55 -35.93
N ALA A 208 36.73 -2.27 -34.85
CA ALA A 208 35.88 -2.59 -33.70
C ALA A 208 34.52 -1.87 -33.68
N VAL A 209 33.45 -2.62 -33.92
CA VAL A 209 32.09 -2.22 -33.54
C VAL A 209 31.72 -3.04 -32.31
N PRO A 210 31.96 -2.57 -31.08
CA PRO A 210 31.57 -3.32 -29.89
C PRO A 210 30.21 -2.84 -29.42
N CYS A 211 29.31 -2.39 -30.30
CA CYS A 211 28.07 -1.71 -29.86
C CYS A 211 28.32 -0.48 -28.95
N ALA A 212 29.58 -0.04 -28.77
CA ALA A 212 30.02 0.58 -27.51
C ALA A 212 30.37 2.08 -27.56
N GLU A 213 30.45 2.77 -28.70
CA GLU A 213 30.97 4.17 -28.66
C GLU A 213 30.20 5.23 -29.49
N THR A 214 29.13 4.90 -30.21
CA THR A 214 28.50 5.88 -31.12
C THR A 214 26.98 5.72 -31.22
N PHE A 215 26.25 6.26 -30.25
CA PHE A 215 24.85 6.68 -30.47
C PHE A 215 24.78 8.10 -31.09
N ASP A 216 25.93 8.70 -31.39
CA ASP A 216 26.09 10.06 -31.93
C ASP A 216 26.76 10.09 -33.33
N ARG A 217 26.73 8.97 -34.07
CA ARG A 217 27.20 8.95 -35.47
C ARG A 217 26.02 8.97 -36.43
N ASP A 218 26.03 10.01 -37.26
CA ASP A 218 25.25 10.22 -38.47
C ASP A 218 25.18 8.92 -39.31
N LEU A 219 24.02 8.25 -39.28
CA LEU A 219 23.73 6.99 -39.99
C LEU A 219 23.44 7.22 -41.49
N SER A 220 23.79 8.38 -42.04
CA SER A 220 23.40 8.83 -43.38
C SER A 220 24.16 8.17 -44.55
N GLU A 221 25.12 7.26 -44.31
CA GLU A 221 25.96 6.67 -45.38
C GLU A 221 25.93 5.14 -45.54
N VAL A 222 25.12 4.38 -44.77
CA VAL A 222 25.07 2.90 -44.95
C VAL A 222 23.87 2.50 -45.81
N ASN A 223 24.08 2.39 -47.12
CA ASN A 223 23.01 2.31 -48.12
C ASN A 223 22.45 0.91 -48.44
N ASP A 224 22.87 -0.19 -47.80
CA ASP A 224 22.28 -1.52 -48.06
C ASP A 224 22.47 -2.48 -46.87
N ILE A 225 21.78 -2.21 -45.75
CA ILE A 225 21.63 -3.19 -44.67
C ILE A 225 20.37 -4.00 -44.96
N THR A 226 20.51 -5.24 -45.44
CA THR A 226 19.42 -6.22 -45.44
C THR A 226 19.07 -6.58 -44.00
N THR A 227 18.02 -5.98 -43.46
CA THR A 227 17.47 -6.28 -42.14
C THR A 227 16.75 -7.62 -42.16
N THR A 228 17.35 -8.64 -41.54
CA THR A 228 16.66 -9.90 -41.26
C THR A 228 15.83 -9.72 -39.99
N VAL A 229 14.51 -9.84 -40.12
CA VAL A 229 13.59 -9.79 -38.98
C VAL A 229 13.78 -11.06 -38.14
N LEU A 230 14.28 -10.92 -36.91
CA LEU A 230 14.36 -12.01 -35.96
C LEU A 230 13.05 -12.14 -35.16
N PRO A 231 12.43 -13.32 -35.08
CA PRO A 231 11.31 -13.54 -34.18
C PRO A 231 11.79 -13.46 -32.72
N LEU A 232 11.11 -12.62 -31.94
CA LEU A 232 11.36 -12.42 -30.51
C LEU A 232 10.29 -13.17 -29.69
N TYR A 233 10.74 -14.02 -28.77
CA TYR A 233 9.88 -14.68 -27.79
C TYR A 233 10.01 -14.03 -26.43
N PHE A 234 8.89 -13.76 -25.77
CA PHE A 234 8.86 -13.14 -24.44
C PHE A 234 8.16 -14.02 -23.43
N GLN A 235 8.82 -14.24 -22.29
CA GLN A 235 8.21 -14.80 -21.09
C GLN A 235 8.38 -13.80 -19.96
N ILE A 236 7.27 -13.43 -19.32
CA ILE A 236 7.25 -12.45 -18.25
C ILE A 236 6.96 -13.17 -16.93
N GLY A 237 7.97 -13.25 -16.07
CA GLY A 237 7.82 -13.73 -14.71
C GLY A 237 7.43 -12.59 -13.77
N GLN A 238 6.47 -12.84 -12.87
CA GLN A 238 6.09 -11.88 -11.84
C GLN A 238 6.19 -12.53 -10.47
N ASP A 239 7.21 -12.14 -9.70
CA ASP A 239 7.35 -12.56 -8.31
C ASP A 239 7.49 -11.34 -7.41
N LEU A 240 6.37 -10.69 -7.10
CA LEU A 240 6.33 -9.59 -6.13
C LEU A 240 5.37 -9.93 -5.00
N ASP A 241 5.87 -10.09 -3.79
CA ASP A 241 5.08 -10.54 -2.62
C ASP A 241 3.83 -9.67 -2.34
N SER A 242 3.95 -8.35 -2.53
CA SER A 242 2.91 -7.36 -2.17
C SER A 242 2.24 -6.70 -3.37
N PHE A 243 2.72 -6.96 -4.58
CA PHE A 243 2.23 -6.33 -5.81
C PHE A 243 1.74 -7.37 -6.81
N SER A 244 0.87 -6.92 -7.70
CA SER A 244 0.41 -7.63 -8.88
C SER A 244 0.73 -6.72 -10.07
N ALA A 245 1.35 -7.28 -11.10
CA ALA A 245 1.62 -6.53 -12.32
C ALA A 245 0.70 -7.03 -13.44
N HIS A 246 0.19 -6.09 -14.23
CA HIS A 246 -0.40 -6.37 -15.51
C HIS A 246 0.58 -5.90 -16.56
N THR A 247 1.16 -6.85 -17.28
CA THR A 247 2.08 -6.56 -18.37
C THR A 247 1.37 -6.68 -19.69
N SER A 248 1.57 -5.69 -20.55
CA SER A 248 1.08 -5.66 -21.91
C SER A 248 2.25 -5.46 -22.86
N LEU A 249 2.25 -6.23 -23.94
CA LEU A 249 3.26 -6.13 -24.99
C LEU A 249 2.63 -5.48 -26.20
N GLN A 250 3.21 -4.38 -26.66
CA GLN A 250 2.77 -3.68 -27.86
C GLN A 250 3.92 -3.67 -28.87
N LEU A 251 3.65 -4.19 -30.07
CA LEU A 251 4.57 -4.00 -31.20
C LEU A 251 4.50 -2.53 -31.61
N LEU A 252 5.65 -1.85 -31.62
CA LEU A 252 5.71 -0.51 -32.19
C LEU A 252 5.83 -0.63 -33.70
N SER A 253 4.85 -0.06 -34.39
CA SER A 253 4.93 0.14 -35.83
C SER A 253 5.82 1.36 -36.11
N VAL A 254 6.68 1.21 -37.10
CA VAL A 254 7.85 2.04 -37.49
C VAL A 254 7.54 3.52 -37.80
N ASN A 255 6.28 3.96 -37.72
CA ASN A 255 5.86 5.28 -38.19
C ASN A 255 5.87 6.42 -37.17
N ASP A 256 6.00 6.17 -35.86
CA ASP A 256 5.86 7.23 -34.85
C ASP A 256 7.10 7.40 -33.96
N THR A 257 7.86 8.47 -34.19
CA THR A 257 8.85 9.13 -33.27
C THR A 257 10.05 8.34 -32.71
N LEU A 258 10.05 7.00 -32.75
CA LEU A 258 11.18 6.14 -32.37
C LEU A 258 11.89 5.53 -33.61
N ALA A 259 11.84 6.25 -34.74
CA ALA A 259 12.55 5.90 -35.98
C ALA A 259 14.07 5.71 -35.79
N PHE A 260 14.60 6.11 -34.63
CA PHE A 260 15.99 5.88 -34.23
C PHE A 260 16.34 4.39 -34.09
N PHE A 261 15.38 3.52 -33.73
CA PHE A 261 15.68 2.14 -33.36
C PHE A 261 15.39 1.09 -34.45
N GLY A 262 14.95 1.50 -35.64
CA GLY A 262 14.72 0.62 -36.78
C GLY A 262 13.59 -0.40 -36.61
N ASP A 263 13.36 -1.19 -37.66
CA ASP A 263 12.39 -2.27 -37.70
C ASP A 263 12.78 -3.37 -36.69
N GLY A 264 11.95 -3.65 -35.68
CA GLY A 264 12.17 -4.75 -34.73
C GLY A 264 12.22 -4.38 -33.24
N THR A 265 11.71 -3.19 -32.86
CA THR A 265 11.54 -2.85 -31.44
C THR A 265 10.19 -3.29 -30.88
N VAL A 266 10.22 -3.67 -29.60
CA VAL A 266 9.04 -4.05 -28.82
C VAL A 266 8.95 -3.15 -27.60
N LEU A 267 7.78 -2.53 -27.40
CA LEU A 267 7.48 -1.81 -26.17
C LEU A 267 6.76 -2.76 -25.21
N LEU A 268 7.43 -3.03 -24.11
CA LEU A 268 6.85 -3.69 -22.97
C LEU A 268 6.31 -2.62 -22.02
N SER A 269 5.00 -2.56 -21.83
CA SER A 269 4.37 -1.68 -20.84
C SER A 269 3.88 -2.52 -19.67
N ALA A 270 4.30 -2.17 -18.45
CA ALA A 270 3.92 -2.84 -17.22
C ALA A 270 3.16 -1.87 -16.32
N THR A 271 1.95 -2.25 -15.93
CA THR A 271 1.18 -1.54 -14.91
C THR A 271 1.21 -2.34 -13.63
N ILE A 272 1.76 -1.78 -12.56
CA ILE A 272 1.94 -2.43 -11.26
C ILE A 272 0.93 -1.84 -10.27
N HIS A 273 0.26 -2.72 -9.56
CA HIS A 273 -0.73 -2.40 -8.56
C HIS A 273 -0.46 -3.21 -7.28
N ARG A 274 -0.94 -2.73 -6.14
CA ARG A 274 -0.92 -3.55 -4.91
C ARG A 274 -1.87 -4.74 -5.03
N ARG A 275 -1.48 -5.89 -4.46
CA ARG A 275 -2.34 -7.07 -4.38
C ARG A 275 -3.62 -6.75 -3.62
N ASP A 276 -4.72 -7.38 -4.01
CA ASP A 276 -6.03 -7.15 -3.39
C ASP A 276 -6.06 -7.49 -1.91
N VAL A 277 -5.26 -8.46 -1.48
CA VAL A 277 -5.10 -8.81 -0.05
C VAL A 277 -4.56 -7.62 0.74
N VAL A 278 -3.54 -6.93 0.23
CA VAL A 278 -2.94 -5.74 0.88
C VAL A 278 -3.97 -4.61 0.96
N ARG A 279 -4.67 -4.34 -0.15
CA ARG A 279 -5.75 -3.34 -0.23
C ARG A 279 -6.86 -3.62 0.79
N PHE A 280 -7.30 -4.87 0.88
CA PHE A 280 -8.32 -5.29 1.84
C PHE A 280 -7.88 -5.07 3.28
N PHE A 281 -6.68 -5.52 3.66
CA PHE A 281 -6.15 -5.32 5.01
C PHE A 281 -6.00 -3.84 5.36
N ALA A 282 -5.50 -3.01 4.43
CA ALA A 282 -5.37 -1.57 4.65
C ALA A 282 -6.74 -0.90 4.91
N VAL A 283 -7.77 -1.23 4.12
CA VAL A 283 -9.13 -0.72 4.32
C VAL A 283 -9.73 -1.22 5.64
N LEU A 284 -9.54 -2.49 5.98
CA LEU A 284 -10.03 -3.05 7.24
C LEU A 284 -9.39 -2.35 8.45
N MET A 285 -8.08 -2.10 8.40
CA MET A 285 -7.34 -1.39 9.44
C MET A 285 -7.79 0.07 9.57
N PHE A 286 -8.06 0.73 8.45
CA PHE A 286 -8.62 2.07 8.43
C PHE A 286 -10.00 2.12 9.12
N ILE A 287 -10.92 1.22 8.76
CA ILE A 287 -12.26 1.13 9.38
C ILE A 287 -12.14 0.82 10.87
N THR A 288 -11.30 -0.12 11.25
CA THR A 288 -11.10 -0.52 12.66
C THR A 288 -10.60 0.67 13.49
N THR A 289 -9.64 1.42 12.96
CA THR A 289 -9.09 2.60 13.65
C THR A 289 -10.15 3.69 13.83
N TRP A 290 -11.03 3.88 12.84
CA TRP A 290 -12.22 4.74 12.98
C TRP A 290 -13.15 4.26 14.09
N LEU A 291 -13.54 2.98 14.07
CA LEU A 291 -14.46 2.44 15.07
C LEU A 291 -13.92 2.57 16.50
N VAL A 292 -12.64 2.28 16.71
CA VAL A 292 -12.00 2.42 18.03
C VAL A 292 -11.95 3.90 18.45
N THR A 293 -11.54 4.80 17.55
CA THR A 293 -11.50 6.25 17.82
C THR A 293 -12.88 6.77 18.23
N LEU A 294 -13.92 6.39 17.48
CA LEU A 294 -15.30 6.79 17.77
C LEU A 294 -15.82 6.16 19.05
N GLY A 295 -15.43 4.92 19.35
CA GLY A 295 -15.74 4.26 20.61
C GLY A 295 -15.24 5.06 21.81
N VAL A 296 -14.01 5.58 21.73
CA VAL A 296 -13.44 6.47 22.76
C VAL A 296 -14.20 7.79 22.84
N VAL A 297 -14.52 8.42 21.70
CA VAL A 297 -15.31 9.67 21.69
C VAL A 297 -16.68 9.46 22.35
N VAL A 298 -17.38 8.38 22.02
CA VAL A 298 -18.69 8.04 22.61
C VAL A 298 -18.54 7.75 24.11
N ALA A 299 -17.52 6.99 24.51
CA ALA A 299 -17.23 6.74 25.92
C ALA A 299 -16.98 8.06 26.68
N THR A 300 -16.21 8.98 26.10
CA THR A 300 -15.99 10.32 26.64
C THR A 300 -17.30 11.06 26.84
N VAL A 301 -18.18 11.09 25.85
CA VAL A 301 -19.49 11.74 26.00
C VAL A 301 -20.31 11.05 27.11
N VAL A 302 -20.41 9.72 27.13
CA VAL A 302 -21.18 8.99 28.15
C VAL A 302 -20.67 9.29 29.57
N VAL A 303 -19.36 9.36 29.76
CA VAL A 303 -18.74 9.71 31.06
C VAL A 303 -19.14 11.12 31.49
N LEU A 304 -19.10 12.09 30.57
CA LEU A 304 -19.51 13.48 30.83
C LEU A 304 -21.00 13.58 31.17
N LEU A 305 -21.85 12.75 30.54
CA LEU A 305 -23.30 12.80 30.74
C LEU A 305 -23.78 12.09 32.01
N LYS A 306 -23.24 10.90 32.29
CA LYS A 306 -23.73 10.07 33.40
C LYS A 306 -23.09 10.41 34.74
N ASN A 307 -22.01 11.20 34.76
CA ASN A 307 -21.25 11.57 35.95
C ASN A 307 -20.94 10.37 36.88
N ARG A 308 -20.77 9.16 36.33
CA ARG A 308 -20.50 7.93 37.11
C ARG A 308 -19.08 7.96 37.66
N GLN A 309 -18.90 7.67 38.95
CA GLN A 309 -17.63 7.91 39.65
C GLN A 309 -16.56 6.84 39.42
N THR A 310 -16.96 5.57 39.24
CA THR A 310 -16.07 4.42 39.50
C THR A 310 -15.18 3.96 38.34
N GLU A 311 -15.40 4.42 37.09
CA GLU A 311 -14.70 3.89 35.89
C GLU A 311 -13.90 4.96 35.14
N ARG A 312 -13.60 6.10 35.78
CA ARG A 312 -13.09 7.29 35.07
C ARG A 312 -11.63 7.19 34.69
N PHE A 313 -10.79 6.70 35.60
CA PHE A 313 -9.35 6.60 35.38
C PHE A 313 -9.02 5.52 34.35
N ASP A 314 -9.79 4.44 34.32
CA ASP A 314 -9.60 3.35 33.37
C ASP A 314 -9.81 3.82 31.93
N ILE A 315 -10.83 4.64 31.68
CA ILE A 315 -11.11 5.17 30.34
C ILE A 315 -10.04 6.19 29.91
N VAL A 316 -9.57 7.05 30.82
CA VAL A 316 -8.45 7.98 30.55
C VAL A 316 -7.17 7.20 30.24
N ALA A 317 -6.86 6.17 31.03
CA ALA A 317 -5.69 5.33 30.82
C ALA A 317 -5.79 4.58 29.48
N ALA A 318 -6.95 4.02 29.16
CA ALA A 318 -7.18 3.33 27.90
C ALA A 318 -7.07 4.26 26.69
N SER A 319 -7.64 5.47 26.74
CA SER A 319 -7.55 6.43 25.64
C SER A 319 -6.12 6.95 25.44
N THR A 320 -5.38 7.15 26.53
CA THR A 320 -3.96 7.52 26.50
C THR A 320 -3.11 6.39 25.91
N ALA A 321 -3.32 5.14 26.35
CA ALA A 321 -2.61 3.98 25.82
C ALA A 321 -2.86 3.82 24.31
N LEU A 322 -4.10 4.02 23.86
CA LEU A 322 -4.45 3.97 22.46
C LEU A 322 -3.74 5.06 21.63
N LEU A 323 -3.61 6.28 22.17
CA LEU A 323 -2.89 7.37 21.51
C LEU A 323 -1.44 6.98 21.18
N PHE A 324 -0.79 6.24 22.08
CA PHE A 324 0.57 5.73 21.87
C PHE A 324 0.63 4.43 21.08
N ALA A 325 -0.47 3.68 20.99
CA ALA A 325 -0.54 2.46 20.18
C ALA A 325 -0.78 2.73 18.68
N LEU A 326 -1.39 3.87 18.33
CA LEU A 326 -1.70 4.21 16.93
C LEU A 326 -0.49 4.17 15.97
N PRO A 327 0.70 4.70 16.31
CA PRO A 327 1.88 4.60 15.44
C PRO A 327 2.26 3.15 15.14
N SER A 328 2.24 2.28 16.15
CA SER A 328 2.51 0.85 15.99
C SER A 328 1.44 0.15 15.15
N LEU A 329 0.19 0.56 15.30
CA LEU A 329 -0.93 0.04 14.49
C LEU A 329 -0.78 0.43 13.02
N ARG A 330 -0.31 1.66 12.75
CA ARG A 330 0.02 2.14 11.39
C ARG A 330 1.15 1.30 10.80
N SER A 331 2.27 1.13 11.51
CA SER A 331 3.42 0.35 11.02
C SER A 331 3.13 -1.14 10.82
N ALA A 332 2.07 -1.67 11.45
CA ALA A 332 1.64 -3.06 11.27
C ALA A 332 0.90 -3.29 9.94
N THR A 333 0.56 -2.23 9.18
CA THR A 333 -0.10 -2.39 7.89
C THR A 333 0.91 -2.88 6.82
N PRO A 334 0.57 -3.91 6.05
CA PRO A 334 1.50 -4.51 5.10
C PRO A 334 1.85 -3.53 3.97
N GLY A 335 3.15 -3.35 3.75
CA GLY A 335 3.67 -2.54 2.64
C GLY A 335 3.39 -1.05 2.75
N ILE A 336 3.08 -0.54 3.95
CA ILE A 336 2.92 0.90 4.16
C ILE A 336 4.26 1.61 3.93
N PRO A 337 4.27 2.73 3.18
CA PRO A 337 5.49 3.50 3.02
C PRO A 337 5.89 4.25 4.30
N ASP A 338 7.19 4.47 4.43
CA ASP A 338 7.76 5.31 5.49
C ASP A 338 7.34 6.78 5.30
N THR A 339 7.09 7.19 4.06
CA THR A 339 6.60 8.53 3.73
C THR A 339 5.11 8.67 4.04
N PRO A 340 4.65 9.86 4.49
CA PRO A 340 3.25 10.10 4.75
C PRO A 340 2.42 10.04 3.46
N THR A 341 1.29 9.36 3.53
CA THR A 341 0.37 9.15 2.41
C THR A 341 -0.88 10.01 2.53
N VAL A 342 -1.67 10.10 1.45
CA VAL A 342 -3.00 10.74 1.50
C VAL A 342 -3.91 10.03 2.51
N SER A 343 -3.77 8.71 2.66
CA SER A 343 -4.52 7.95 3.68
C SER A 343 -4.17 8.40 5.11
N ASP A 344 -2.90 8.76 5.36
CA ASP A 344 -2.48 9.30 6.66
C ASP A 344 -3.05 10.71 6.88
N ALA A 345 -3.04 11.55 5.84
CA ALA A 345 -3.62 12.90 5.86
C ALA A 345 -5.11 12.89 6.23
N VAL A 346 -5.87 11.96 5.67
CA VAL A 346 -7.34 11.89 5.83
C VAL A 346 -7.77 11.06 7.05
N GLY A 347 -6.99 10.05 7.44
CA GLY A 347 -7.31 9.19 8.58
C GLY A 347 -6.47 9.49 9.80
N TYR A 348 -5.19 9.14 9.72
CA TYR A 348 -4.27 9.07 10.86
C TYR A 348 -4.20 10.36 11.68
N PHE A 349 -4.04 11.52 11.05
CA PHE A 349 -3.98 12.79 11.79
C PHE A 349 -5.28 13.14 12.49
N TRP A 350 -6.42 12.83 11.86
CA TRP A 350 -7.74 13.05 12.48
C TRP A 350 -7.98 12.11 13.66
N HIS A 351 -7.51 10.86 13.59
CA HIS A 351 -7.57 9.93 14.71
C HIS A 351 -6.79 10.44 15.92
N ILE A 352 -5.55 10.88 15.72
CA ILE A 352 -4.72 11.42 16.79
C ILE A 352 -5.37 12.68 17.38
N ALA A 353 -5.86 13.60 16.54
CA ALA A 353 -6.50 14.82 17.02
C ALA A 353 -7.75 14.52 17.87
N LEU A 354 -8.62 13.62 17.41
CA LEU A 354 -9.85 13.24 18.12
C LEU A 354 -9.55 12.50 19.43
N LEU A 355 -8.57 11.59 19.44
CA LEU A 355 -8.16 10.87 20.65
C LEU A 355 -7.48 11.79 21.66
N ALA A 356 -6.59 12.67 21.21
CA ALA A 356 -5.92 13.64 22.07
C ALA A 356 -6.94 14.59 22.72
N LEU A 357 -7.88 15.12 21.93
CA LEU A 357 -8.96 15.97 22.44
C LEU A 357 -9.84 15.21 23.44
N SER A 358 -10.24 13.99 23.11
CA SER A 358 -11.08 13.15 23.99
C SER A 358 -10.38 12.84 25.31
N THR A 359 -9.11 12.49 25.27
CA THR A 359 -8.28 12.21 26.44
C THR A 359 -8.10 13.46 27.30
N PHE A 360 -7.83 14.60 26.67
CA PHE A 360 -7.70 15.88 27.36
C PHE A 360 -8.99 16.27 28.10
N VAL A 361 -10.15 16.17 27.43
CA VAL A 361 -11.44 16.46 28.04
C VAL A 361 -11.74 15.52 29.22
N LEU A 362 -11.47 14.22 29.07
CA LEU A 362 -11.62 13.26 30.15
C LEU A 362 -10.71 13.59 31.34
N LEU A 363 -9.47 13.98 31.09
CA LEU A 363 -8.50 14.35 32.12
C LEU A 363 -8.94 15.60 32.88
N CYS A 364 -9.35 16.67 32.18
CA CYS A 364 -9.89 17.88 32.81
C CYS A 364 -11.12 17.56 33.68
N HIS A 365 -12.03 16.75 33.15
CA HIS A 365 -13.22 16.33 33.90
C HIS A 365 -12.87 15.49 35.13
N ALA A 366 -11.86 14.62 35.05
CA ALA A 366 -11.39 13.85 36.20
C ALA A 366 -10.78 14.75 37.29
N ILE A 367 -9.94 15.72 36.90
CA ILE A 367 -9.32 16.67 37.84
C ILE A 367 -10.37 17.54 38.52
N TRP A 368 -11.29 18.13 37.76
CA TRP A 368 -12.34 18.99 38.34
C TRP A 368 -13.16 18.25 39.38
N LYS A 369 -13.54 17.01 39.10
CA LYS A 369 -14.29 16.25 40.09
C LYS A 369 -13.46 15.89 41.33
N MET A 370 -12.18 15.56 41.17
CA MET A 370 -11.30 15.34 42.33
C MET A 370 -11.22 16.58 43.23
N MET A 371 -11.32 17.79 42.67
CA MET A 371 -11.37 19.02 43.47
C MET A 371 -12.71 19.19 44.18
N ASP A 372 -13.83 18.88 43.51
CA ASP A 372 -15.16 18.94 44.11
C ASP A 372 -15.30 17.93 45.27
N ASP A 373 -14.85 16.69 45.08
CA ASP A 373 -14.92 15.64 46.11
C ASP A 373 -14.11 16.05 47.37
N LYS A 374 -12.92 16.66 47.20
CA LYS A 374 -12.11 17.18 48.32
C LYS A 374 -12.79 18.34 49.06
N ALA A 375 -13.45 19.23 48.34
CA ALA A 375 -14.16 20.37 48.95
C ALA A 375 -15.35 19.90 49.81
N GLU A 376 -16.03 18.83 49.39
CA GLU A 376 -17.12 18.21 50.17
C GLU A 376 -16.60 17.55 51.46
N GLU A 377 -15.48 16.82 51.39
CA GLU A 377 -14.84 16.19 52.56
C GLU A 377 -14.39 17.22 53.60
N GLU A 378 -13.72 18.30 53.18
CA GLU A 378 -13.33 19.39 54.07
C GLU A 378 -14.54 20.08 54.71
N GLY A 379 -15.62 20.25 53.94
CA GLY A 379 -16.87 20.82 54.43
C GLY A 379 -17.56 19.93 55.47
N ALA A 380 -17.52 18.61 55.29
CA ALA A 380 -18.06 17.63 56.25
C ALA A 380 -17.26 17.62 57.55
N ASN A 381 -15.92 17.59 57.46
CA ASN A 381 -15.04 17.58 58.64
C ASN A 381 -15.18 18.85 59.50
N LYS A 382 -15.37 20.02 58.88
CA LYS A 382 -15.63 21.28 59.60
C LYS A 382 -16.98 21.28 60.33
N LYS A 383 -17.96 20.50 59.88
CA LYS A 383 -19.28 20.39 60.55
C LYS A 383 -19.22 19.46 61.75
N SER A 384 -18.49 18.34 61.67
CA SER A 384 -18.30 17.44 62.82
C SER A 384 -17.55 18.13 63.97
N LEU A 385 -16.51 18.92 63.66
CA LEU A 385 -15.74 19.69 64.65
C LEU A 385 -16.54 20.79 65.38
N LYS A 386 -17.70 21.21 64.85
CA LYS A 386 -18.56 22.22 65.50
C LYS A 386 -19.68 21.62 66.34
N ALA A 387 -19.92 20.31 66.20
CA ALA A 387 -20.98 19.62 66.91
C ALA A 387 -20.51 19.03 68.26
N GLU A 388 -19.19 18.91 68.42
CA GLU A 388 -18.49 18.62 69.68
C GLU A 388 -18.18 19.93 70.42
#